data_AF-A0A9D1BPK6-F1
#
_entry.id   AF-A0A9D1BPK6-F1
#
_cell.length_a   1.000
_cell.length_b   1.000
_cell.length_c   1.000
_cell.angle_alpha   90.00
_cell.angle_beta   90.00
_cell.angle_gamma   90.00
#
_symmetry.space_group_name_H-M   'P 1'
#
loop_
_entity.id
_entity.type
_entity.pdbx_description
1 polymer ?
#
loop_
_entity_poly.entity_id
_entity_poly.type
_entity_poly.pdbx_seq_one_letter_code
_entity_poly.pdbx_strand_id
1 'polypeptide(L)'
;MSAILLRLLIYAIIGGMIYFSIKRILGDWKKQFRADDQSRRERDRHEAQRPDVVTLKKDKDGVFRPDITGKSDQKQDRERPD
;
A
#
# COMPACT_ATOMS: atom_id res chain seq x y z
N MET A 1 53.51 -12.90 -1.23
CA MET A 1 52.57 -11.88 -0.73
C MET A 1 51.61 -11.37 -1.80
N SER A 2 52.04 -11.20 -3.06
CA SER A 2 51.22 -10.76 -4.19
C SER A 2 50.01 -11.67 -4.51
N ALA A 3 50.18 -13.00 -4.50
CA ALA A 3 49.08 -13.93 -4.79
C ALA A 3 47.94 -13.90 -3.76
N ILE A 4 48.24 -13.58 -2.50
CA ILE A 4 47.25 -13.42 -1.44
C ILE A 4 46.48 -12.11 -1.65
N LEU A 5 47.18 -11.04 -2.01
CA LEU A 5 46.56 -9.75 -2.33
C LEU A 5 45.60 -9.86 -3.51
N LEU A 6 45.99 -10.57 -4.58
CA LEU A 6 45.14 -10.78 -5.75
C LEU A 6 43.88 -11.58 -5.41
N ARG A 7 43.99 -12.63 -4.58
CA ARG A 7 42.82 -13.41 -4.12
C ARG A 7 41.86 -12.54 -3.29
N LEU A 8 42.38 -11.73 -2.38
CA LEU A 8 41.56 -10.82 -1.57
C LEU A 8 40.86 -9.78 -2.43
N LEU A 9 41.55 -9.23 -3.44
CA LEU A 9 40.96 -8.28 -4.39
C LEU A 9 39.78 -8.92 -5.15
N ILE A 10 39.96 -10.15 -5.64
CA ILE A 10 38.91 -10.89 -6.35
C ILE A 10 37.70 -11.12 -5.43
N TYR A 11 37.90 -11.58 -4.21
CA TYR A 11 36.80 -11.77 -3.26
C TYR A 11 36.11 -10.47 -2.89
N ALA A 12 36.84 -9.37 -2.75
CA ALA A 12 36.28 -8.05 -2.48
C ALA A 12 35.40 -7.57 -3.65
N ILE A 13 35.84 -7.79 -4.90
CA ILE A 13 35.06 -7.41 -6.08
C ILE A 13 33.79 -8.26 -6.19
N ILE A 14 33.91 -9.59 -6.06
CA ILE A 14 32.76 -10.50 -6.13
C ILE A 14 31.76 -10.20 -5.00
N GLY A 15 32.25 -10.08 -3.76
CA GLY A 15 31.42 -9.73 -2.61
C GLY A 15 30.76 -8.36 -2.78
N GLY A 16 31.49 -7.37 -3.31
CA GLY A 16 30.97 -6.05 -3.63
C GLY A 16 29.85 -6.08 -4.66
N MET A 17 30.01 -6.85 -5.75
CA MET A 17 28.97 -7.03 -6.76
C MET A 17 27.72 -7.68 -6.18
N ILE A 18 27.87 -8.76 -5.41
CA ILE A 18 26.73 -9.46 -4.79
C ILE A 18 25.99 -8.50 -3.85
N TYR A 19 26.71 -7.80 -2.98
CA TYR A 19 26.14 -6.85 -2.05
C TYR A 19 25.39 -5.71 -2.77
N PHE A 20 25.99 -5.15 -3.83
CA PHE A 20 25.37 -4.08 -4.60
C PHE A 20 24.10 -4.56 -5.33
N SER A 21 24.14 -5.75 -5.92
CA SER A 21 22.98 -6.38 -6.57
C SER A 21 21.81 -6.57 -5.60
N ILE A 22 22.07 -7.14 -4.42
CA ILE A 22 21.02 -7.35 -3.39
C ILE A 22 20.48 -6.00 -2.91
N LYS A 23 21.37 -5.05 -2.60
CA LYS A 23 20.98 -3.71 -2.11
C LYS A 23 20.10 -2.98 -3.13
N ARG A 24 20.40 -3.10 -4.42
CA ARG A 24 19.62 -2.48 -5.50
C ARG A 24 18.23 -3.09 -5.59
N ILE A 25 18.12 -4.42 -5.57
CA ILE A 25 16.84 -5.14 -5.63
C ILE A 25 15.94 -4.77 -4.44
N LEU A 26 16.49 -4.74 -3.23
CA LEU A 26 15.74 -4.36 -2.03
C LEU A 26 15.17 -2.93 -2.11
N GLY A 27 15.93 -1.99 -2.70
CA GLY A 27 15.47 -0.62 -2.93
C GLY A 27 14.32 -0.55 -3.95
N ASP A 28 14.42 -1.32 -5.03
CA ASP A 28 13.41 -1.34 -6.09
C ASP A 28 12.11 -2.01 -5.62
N TRP A 29 12.20 -3.09 -4.84
CA TRP A 29 11.03 -3.73 -4.24
C TRP A 29 10.28 -2.77 -3.31
N LYS A 30 11.00 -2.03 -2.45
CA LYS A 30 10.37 -1.04 -1.57
C LYS A 30 9.66 0.08 -2.33
N LYS A 31 10.15 0.46 -3.52
CA LYS A 31 9.50 1.46 -4.38
C LYS A 31 8.25 0.92 -5.05
N GLN A 32 8.31 -0.31 -5.60
CA GLN A 32 7.13 -0.95 -6.21
C GLN A 32 5.98 -1.11 -5.23
N PHE A 33 6.25 -1.58 -4.00
CA PHE A 33 5.19 -1.68 -2.98
C PHE A 33 4.57 -0.33 -2.63
N ARG A 34 5.37 0.75 -2.56
CA ARG A 34 4.83 2.10 -2.29
C ARG A 34 3.98 2.62 -3.45
N ALA A 35 4.36 2.34 -4.70
CA ALA A 35 3.60 2.74 -5.87
C ALA A 35 2.25 2.01 -5.93
N ASP A 36 2.24 0.70 -5.70
CA ASP A 36 1.01 -0.10 -5.66
C ASP A 36 0.08 0.35 -4.53
N ASP A 37 0.62 0.61 -3.34
CA ASP A 37 -0.17 1.05 -2.19
C ASP A 37 -0.74 2.46 -2.40
N GLN A 38 -0.01 3.36 -3.06
CA GLN A 38 -0.54 4.67 -3.46
C GLN A 38 -1.68 4.56 -4.47
N SER A 39 -1.51 3.73 -5.51
CA SER A 39 -2.55 3.55 -6.54
C SER A 39 -3.86 2.97 -5.97
N ARG A 40 -3.77 2.07 -4.99
CA ARG A 40 -4.94 1.52 -4.29
C ARG A 40 -5.60 2.59 -3.43
N ARG A 41 -4.82 3.29 -2.60
CA ARG A 41 -5.34 4.36 -1.73
C ARG A 41 -5.98 5.52 -2.50
N GLU A 42 -5.53 5.82 -3.71
CA GLU A 42 -6.14 6.86 -4.55
C GLU A 42 -7.49 6.39 -5.10
N ARG A 43 -7.59 5.14 -5.56
CA ARG A 43 -8.86 4.54 -5.99
C ARG A 43 -9.86 4.44 -4.83
N ASP A 44 -9.43 3.92 -3.69
CA ASP A 44 -10.28 3.80 -2.50
C ASP A 44 -10.77 5.18 -2.03
N ARG A 45 -9.93 6.22 -2.11
CA ARG A 45 -10.35 7.61 -1.80
C ARG A 45 -11.36 8.15 -2.80
N HIS A 46 -11.23 7.83 -4.08
CA HIS A 46 -12.20 8.24 -5.10
C HIS A 46 -13.53 7.50 -4.95
N GLU A 47 -13.48 6.20 -4.65
CA GLU A 47 -14.67 5.38 -4.42
C GLU A 47 -15.38 5.78 -3.12
N ALA A 48 -14.65 6.05 -2.04
CA ALA A 48 -15.21 6.51 -0.76
C ALA A 48 -15.88 7.90 -0.83
N GLN A 49 -15.59 8.70 -1.87
CA GLN A 49 -16.24 10.00 -2.09
C GLN A 49 -17.55 9.89 -2.87
N ARG A 50 -17.89 8.71 -3.38
CA ARG A 50 -19.13 8.56 -4.14
C ARG A 50 -20.34 8.62 -3.21
N PRO A 51 -21.44 9.25 -3.66
CA PRO A 51 -22.63 9.48 -2.83
C PRO A 51 -23.40 8.19 -2.49
N ASP A 52 -23.11 7.08 -3.17
CA ASP A 52 -23.70 5.75 -2.96
C ASP A 52 -22.89 4.87 -1.97
N VAL A 53 -21.75 5.35 -1.47
CA VAL A 53 -20.90 4.59 -0.55
C VAL A 53 -21.15 5.02 0.89
N VAL A 54 -21.64 4.06 1.70
CA VAL A 54 -21.91 4.27 3.13
C VAL A 54 -20.76 3.70 3.97
N THR A 55 -20.24 4.51 4.90
CA THR A 55 -19.18 4.06 5.81
C THR A 55 -19.78 3.18 6.92
N LEU A 56 -19.25 1.96 7.07
CA LEU A 56 -19.64 1.06 8.14
C LEU A 56 -18.77 1.28 9.38
N LYS A 57 -19.41 1.58 10.52
CA LYS A 57 -18.75 1.70 11.82
C LYS A 57 -18.95 0.41 12.60
N LYS A 58 -17.86 -0.09 13.19
CA LYS A 58 -17.94 -1.26 14.08
C LYS A 58 -18.56 -0.84 15.40
N ASP A 59 -19.66 -1.48 15.75
CA ASP A 59 -20.35 -1.25 17.02
C ASP A 59 -19.69 -2.01 18.17
N LYS A 60 -20.05 -1.68 19.42
CA LYS A 60 -19.52 -2.33 20.63
C LYS A 60 -19.83 -3.83 20.66
N ASP A 61 -20.89 -4.24 20.00
CA ASP A 61 -21.32 -5.64 19.87
C ASP A 61 -20.57 -6.39 18.75
N GLY A 62 -19.61 -5.74 18.09
CA GLY A 62 -18.78 -6.33 17.03
C GLY A 62 -19.43 -6.35 15.64
N VAL A 63 -20.71 -5.99 15.54
CA VAL A 63 -21.45 -5.89 14.28
C VAL A 63 -21.13 -4.56 13.59
N PHE A 64 -20.90 -4.60 12.28
CA PHE A 64 -20.72 -3.41 11.45
C PHE A 64 -22.08 -2.86 11.02
N ARG A 65 -22.36 -1.61 11.34
CA ARG A 65 -23.59 -0.91 10.96
C ARG A 65 -23.25 0.37 10.20
N PRO A 66 -24.09 0.84 9.27
CA PRO A 66 -23.90 2.13 8.63
C PRO A 66 -23.84 3.25 9.67
N ASP A 67 -22.88 4.17 9.53
CA ASP A 67 -22.77 5.32 10.42
C ASP A 67 -23.86 6.35 10.09
N ILE A 68 -24.98 6.24 10.81
CA ILE A 68 -26.14 7.14 10.74
C ILE A 68 -25.81 8.59 11.15
N THR A 69 -24.59 8.89 11.57
CA THR A 69 -24.20 10.19 12.17
C THR A 69 -23.31 11.07 11.28
N GLY A 70 -23.02 10.68 10.03
CA GLY A 70 -22.04 11.39 9.20
C GLY A 70 -22.42 11.54 7.72
N LYS A 71 -23.25 12.54 7.41
CA LYS A 71 -23.41 13.17 6.07
C LYS A 71 -23.34 12.21 4.84
N SER A 72 -24.35 11.36 4.66
CA SER A 72 -24.72 10.83 3.34
C SER A 72 -26.23 10.55 3.18
N ASP A 73 -27.00 10.49 4.26
CA ASP A 73 -28.39 10.02 4.24
C ASP A 73 -29.43 11.14 4.09
N GLN A 74 -29.45 11.87 2.97
CA GLN A 74 -30.64 12.72 2.71
C GLN A 74 -31.19 12.76 1.28
N LYS A 75 -30.60 12.04 0.30
CA LYS A 75 -31.10 12.05 -1.08
C LYS A 75 -31.75 10.77 -1.60
N GLN A 76 -31.53 9.61 -0.99
CA GLN A 76 -31.99 8.35 -1.59
C GLN A 76 -33.41 7.91 -1.17
N ASP A 77 -33.94 8.41 -0.05
CA ASP A 77 -35.28 8.07 0.44
C ASP A 77 -36.42 8.96 -0.11
N ARG A 78 -36.14 9.91 -1.01
CA ARG A 78 -37.19 10.79 -1.59
C ARG A 78 -37.74 10.32 -2.94
N GLU A 79 -37.28 9.19 -3.49
CA GLU A 79 -37.67 8.71 -4.83
C GLU A 79 -38.34 7.34 -4.86
N ARG A 80 -38.79 6.78 -3.73
CA ARG A 80 -39.73 5.65 -3.76
C ARG A 80 -41.17 6.17 -3.82
N PRO A 81 -41.88 6.08 -4.96
CA PRO A 81 -43.31 6.22 -4.97
C PRO A 81 -43.94 4.93 -4.42
N ASP A 82 -44.95 5.14 -3.59
CA ASP A 82 -45.83 4.17 -2.92
C ASP A 82 -46.61 3.27 -3.89
#